data_AF-A0A915Y0N5-F1
#
_entry.id   AF-A0A915Y0N5-F1
#
_cell.length_a   1.000
_cell.length_b   1.000
_cell.length_c   1.000
_cell.angle_alpha   90.00
_cell.angle_beta   90.00
_cell.angle_gamma   90.00
#
_symmetry.space_group_name_H-M   'P 1'
#
loop_
_entity.id
_entity.type
_entity.pdbx_description
1 polymer ?
#
loop_
_entity_poly.entity_id
_entity_poly.type
_entity_poly.pdbx_seq_one_letter_code
_entity_poly.pdbx_strand_id
1 'polypeptide(L)'
;MNDIVDTAVAADRFKTLVAAVQAAGLVDTLKGAGPFTVFAPTDDAFAQLGQATLDDLLKPENKEKLAAILAYHVVPGKVMAADVVKLTEAETVQGSKIAIKVEGDMVMINDAKVVQADIETSNGVIHVIDKVILPPAAAVQPAATTPILVKDAQGNDVEIKDASRIVSLGGPVTEIVFALGAGDQVVGVDTSSTYPQEKVEALPKVGYQRRLAAEGVLSLKPTLVLATDEAGPPEAIQQLRDSGVTVLIVKDEDTVAGAKAKILTFGKALGKDEAAAALVKELDADLEKAGELLKRVKIKPKVMFIYARGAGTAQVAGLKTGAHTMIELAGGENAVTGYENYKPLTAEAAVAAAPDVILMLTRGLQSVGGIEGLLKEPGIAQTPAGQNKRVVDMDDEYLLAFGPRLGKAVIDLIYLLNPELKQ
;
A
#
# COMPACT_ATOMS: atom_id res chain seq x y z
N MET A 1 23.39 -2.78 42.55
CA MET A 1 23.99 -2.22 41.31
C MET A 1 22.84 -2.07 40.34
N ASN A 2 22.64 -0.88 39.78
CA ASN A 2 21.50 -0.60 38.90
C ASN A 2 21.76 -1.18 37.51
N ASP A 3 20.69 -1.51 36.76
CA ASP A 3 20.79 -1.91 35.35
C ASP A 3 21.11 -0.70 34.46
N ILE A 4 21.36 -0.92 33.17
CA ILE A 4 21.67 0.14 32.20
C ILE A 4 20.60 1.23 32.18
N VAL A 5 19.32 0.85 32.18
CA VAL A 5 18.20 1.79 32.07
C VAL A 5 18.06 2.59 33.36
N ASP A 6 18.12 1.94 34.51
CA ASP A 6 18.03 2.58 35.83
C ASP A 6 19.23 3.49 36.09
N THR A 7 20.42 3.13 35.59
CA THR A 7 21.63 3.97 35.64
C THR A 7 21.49 5.19 34.73
N ALA A 8 20.94 5.04 33.53
CA ALA A 8 20.67 6.14 32.62
C ALA A 8 19.60 7.10 33.15
N VAL A 9 18.54 6.57 33.79
CA VAL A 9 17.49 7.38 34.44
C VAL A 9 18.03 8.17 35.63
N ALA A 10 18.91 7.56 36.44
CA ALA A 10 19.52 8.23 37.59
C ALA A 10 20.54 9.31 37.19
N ALA A 11 21.09 9.22 35.98
CA ALA A 11 22.00 10.22 35.44
C ALA A 11 21.21 11.31 34.70
N ASP A 12 21.12 12.50 35.29
CA ASP A 12 20.37 13.67 34.80
C ASP A 12 20.67 14.15 33.36
N ARG A 13 21.60 13.50 32.65
CA ARG A 13 22.17 13.85 31.34
C ARG A 13 21.71 12.96 30.17
N PHE A 14 20.80 12.01 30.40
CA PHE A 14 20.31 11.04 29.39
C PHE A 14 18.79 11.09 29.21
N LYS A 15 18.14 12.22 29.47
CA LYS A 15 16.66 12.32 29.47
C LYS A 15 16.08 11.99 28.10
N THR A 16 16.73 12.47 27.04
CA THR A 16 16.34 12.24 25.64
C THR A 16 16.54 10.78 25.25
N LEU A 17 17.66 10.18 25.68
CA LEU A 17 17.95 8.78 25.42
C LEU A 17 16.89 7.87 26.06
N VAL A 18 16.55 8.11 27.33
CA VAL A 18 15.52 7.33 28.05
C VAL A 18 14.16 7.46 27.36
N ALA A 19 13.76 8.68 26.97
CA ALA A 19 12.52 8.91 26.25
C ALA A 19 12.50 8.16 24.90
N ALA A 20 13.61 8.19 24.16
CA ALA A 20 13.74 7.48 22.89
C ALA A 20 13.66 5.95 23.07
N VAL A 21 14.31 5.39 24.10
CA VAL A 21 14.26 3.95 24.43
C VAL A 21 12.84 3.52 24.80
N GLN A 22 12.11 4.35 25.55
CA GLN A 22 10.70 4.10 25.87
C GLN A 22 9.82 4.15 24.62
N ALA A 23 9.97 5.17 23.78
CA ALA A 23 9.22 5.31 22.52
C ALA A 23 9.49 4.14 21.55
N ALA A 24 10.75 3.68 21.48
CA ALA A 24 11.14 2.54 20.66
C ALA A 24 10.70 1.18 21.22
N GLY A 25 10.30 1.10 22.49
CA GLY A 25 9.93 -0.15 23.15
C GLY A 25 11.12 -1.07 23.45
N LEU A 26 12.32 -0.52 23.62
CA LEU A 26 13.56 -1.29 23.87
C LEU A 26 13.90 -1.46 25.36
N VAL A 27 13.03 -0.98 26.26
CA VAL A 27 13.24 -1.06 27.72
C VAL A 27 13.48 -2.49 28.18
N ASP A 28 12.62 -3.43 27.76
CA ASP A 28 12.71 -4.83 28.19
C ASP A 28 13.99 -5.51 27.65
N THR A 29 14.41 -5.15 26.44
CA THR A 29 15.65 -5.65 25.84
C THR A 29 16.87 -5.18 26.62
N LEU A 30 16.93 -3.89 26.97
CA LEU A 30 18.04 -3.30 27.71
C LEU A 30 18.03 -3.62 29.20
N LYS A 31 16.91 -4.10 29.75
CA LYS A 31 16.80 -4.70 31.08
C LYS A 31 17.06 -6.21 31.10
N GLY A 32 17.30 -6.82 29.94
CA GLY A 32 17.64 -8.23 29.82
C GLY A 32 18.91 -8.62 30.58
N ALA A 33 19.18 -9.93 30.65
CA ALA A 33 20.25 -10.52 31.46
C ALA A 33 21.68 -10.02 31.11
N GLY A 34 21.88 -9.41 29.94
CA GLY A 34 23.18 -8.92 29.51
C GLY A 34 24.21 -10.05 29.29
N PRO A 35 25.50 -9.71 29.14
CA PRO A 35 26.05 -8.36 29.22
C PRO A 35 25.84 -7.55 27.93
N PHE A 36 25.57 -6.25 28.07
CA PHE A 36 25.53 -5.29 26.96
C PHE A 36 26.54 -4.16 27.14
N THR A 37 27.03 -3.60 26.05
CA THR A 37 27.80 -2.35 26.04
C THR A 37 27.00 -1.29 25.31
N VAL A 38 26.64 -0.21 25.99
CA VAL A 38 25.81 0.86 25.43
C VAL A 38 26.63 2.12 25.26
N PHE A 39 26.70 2.61 24.02
CA PHE A 39 27.26 3.91 23.72
C PHE A 39 26.16 4.97 23.89
N ALA A 40 26.09 5.61 25.05
CA ALA A 40 25.00 6.51 25.42
C ALA A 40 25.31 7.96 25.01
N PRO A 41 24.63 8.52 23.99
CA PRO A 41 24.72 9.94 23.67
C PRO A 41 24.12 10.79 24.79
N THR A 42 24.76 11.91 25.09
CA THR A 42 24.24 12.91 26.02
C THR A 42 23.07 13.71 25.42
N ASP A 43 22.30 14.40 26.25
CA ASP A 43 21.26 15.32 25.76
C ASP A 43 21.81 16.40 24.81
N ASP A 44 23.05 16.86 25.03
CA ASP A 44 23.74 17.79 24.12
C ASP A 44 24.05 17.15 22.75
N ALA A 45 24.37 15.85 22.73
CA ALA A 45 24.58 15.10 21.49
C ALA A 45 23.29 15.01 20.65
N PHE A 46 22.14 14.85 21.31
CA PHE A 46 20.83 14.89 20.64
C PHE A 46 20.48 16.30 20.15
N ALA A 47 20.81 17.35 20.91
CA ALA A 47 20.60 18.72 20.48
C ALA A 47 21.39 19.06 19.20
N GLN A 48 22.60 18.50 19.05
CA GLN A 48 23.40 18.65 17.82
C GLN A 48 22.80 17.98 16.58
N LEU A 49 21.89 17.00 16.74
CA LEU A 49 21.17 16.34 15.63
C LEU A 49 20.14 17.28 14.98
N GLY A 50 19.73 18.32 15.70
CA GLY A 50 18.69 19.27 15.32
C GLY A 50 17.29 18.83 15.74
N GLN A 51 16.50 19.76 16.27
CA GLN A 51 15.16 19.50 16.80
C GLN A 51 14.22 18.89 15.76
N ALA A 52 14.27 19.35 14.51
CA ALA A 52 13.43 18.82 13.43
C ALA A 52 13.70 17.33 13.15
N THR A 53 14.97 16.91 13.21
CA THR A 53 15.35 15.50 13.02
C THR A 53 14.89 14.65 14.21
N LEU A 54 15.04 15.18 15.42
CA LEU A 54 14.62 14.50 16.65
C LEU A 54 13.09 14.32 16.70
N ASP A 55 12.34 15.38 16.42
CA ASP A 55 10.88 15.36 16.38
C ASP A 55 10.37 14.39 15.31
N ASP A 56 11.05 14.30 14.16
CA ASP A 56 10.72 13.31 13.14
C ASP A 56 10.98 11.89 13.62
N LEU A 57 12.14 11.62 14.21
CA LEU A 57 12.49 10.29 14.74
C LEU A 57 11.57 9.81 15.87
N LEU A 58 11.02 10.73 16.66
CA LEU A 58 10.11 10.43 17.77
C LEU A 58 8.64 10.20 17.34
N LYS A 59 8.31 10.39 16.06
CA LYS A 59 6.94 10.10 15.56
C LYS A 59 6.62 8.60 15.68
N PRO A 60 5.37 8.24 16.00
CA PRO A 60 4.94 6.83 16.06
C PRO A 60 5.25 6.03 14.79
N GLU A 61 5.14 6.66 13.63
CA GLU A 61 5.42 6.07 12.30
C GLU A 61 6.90 5.71 12.11
N ASN A 62 7.81 6.39 12.82
CA ASN A 62 9.26 6.18 12.73
C ASN A 62 9.80 5.28 13.85
N LYS A 63 8.93 4.63 14.62
CA LYS A 63 9.32 3.78 15.76
C LYS A 63 10.38 2.73 15.40
N GLU A 64 10.24 2.06 14.25
CA GLU A 64 11.20 1.05 13.80
C GLU A 64 12.57 1.65 13.47
N LYS A 65 12.57 2.82 12.83
CA LYS A 65 13.79 3.58 12.51
C LYS A 65 14.49 4.05 13.79
N LEU A 66 13.73 4.53 14.77
CA LEU A 66 14.25 4.90 16.08
C LEU A 66 14.83 3.68 16.82
N ALA A 67 14.13 2.55 16.81
CA ALA A 67 14.61 1.31 17.40
C ALA A 67 15.92 0.83 16.75
N ALA A 68 16.04 0.90 15.41
CA ALA A 68 17.26 0.56 14.70
C ALA A 68 18.44 1.48 15.08
N ILE A 69 18.21 2.79 15.17
CA ILE A 69 19.24 3.76 15.60
C ILE A 69 19.70 3.44 17.02
N LEU A 70 18.76 3.20 17.95
CA LEU A 70 19.09 2.87 19.33
C LEU A 70 19.82 1.53 19.44
N ALA A 71 19.39 0.51 18.69
CA ALA A 71 20.07 -0.78 18.63
C ALA A 71 21.50 -0.68 18.05
N TYR A 72 21.77 0.30 17.18
CA TYR A 72 23.10 0.59 16.67
C TYR A 72 24.04 1.19 17.73
N HIS A 73 23.49 1.75 18.80
CA HIS A 73 24.27 2.19 19.97
C HIS A 73 24.59 1.07 20.96
N VAL A 74 24.10 -0.15 20.72
CA VAL A 74 24.23 -1.28 21.64
C VAL A 74 25.10 -2.34 20.99
N VAL A 75 26.11 -2.81 21.71
CA VAL A 75 26.94 -3.95 21.35
C VAL A 75 26.67 -5.09 22.33
N PRO A 76 26.37 -6.32 21.85
CA PRO A 76 26.28 -7.48 22.73
C PRO A 76 27.65 -7.83 23.31
N GLY A 77 27.72 -8.10 24.61
CA GLY A 77 28.96 -8.35 25.32
C GLY A 77 29.36 -7.24 26.28
N LYS A 78 30.20 -7.57 27.26
CA LYS A 78 30.83 -6.60 28.16
C LYS A 78 32.16 -6.17 27.53
N VAL A 79 32.23 -4.94 27.01
CA VAL A 79 33.44 -4.39 26.40
C VAL A 79 33.89 -3.17 27.19
N MET A 80 34.92 -3.36 28.02
CA MET A 80 35.55 -2.27 28.77
C MET A 80 36.50 -1.47 27.89
N ALA A 81 36.86 -0.25 28.28
CA ALA A 81 37.78 0.61 27.53
C ALA A 81 39.11 -0.10 27.22
N ALA A 82 39.62 -0.92 28.14
CA ALA A 82 40.84 -1.72 27.96
C ALA A 82 40.73 -2.79 26.85
N ASP A 83 39.51 -3.19 26.49
CA ASP A 83 39.22 -4.10 25.38
C ASP A 83 38.80 -3.35 24.12
N VAL A 84 38.12 -2.20 24.27
CA VAL A 84 37.81 -1.29 23.15
C VAL A 84 39.08 -0.90 22.38
N VAL A 85 40.19 -0.60 23.08
CA VAL A 85 41.45 -0.22 22.42
C VAL A 85 42.12 -1.34 21.60
N LYS A 86 41.70 -2.60 21.77
CA LYS A 86 42.20 -3.75 21.01
C LYS A 86 41.33 -4.06 19.79
N LEU A 87 40.17 -3.42 19.68
CA LEU A 87 39.19 -3.64 18.63
C LEU A 87 39.27 -2.53 17.59
N THR A 88 39.17 -2.90 16.32
CA THR A 88 39.05 -1.95 15.20
C THR A 88 37.59 -1.77 14.77
N GLU A 89 36.72 -2.71 15.12
CA GLU A 89 35.30 -2.69 14.87
C GLU A 89 34.55 -3.58 15.88
N ALA A 90 33.26 -3.31 16.09
CA ALA A 90 32.37 -4.17 16.87
C ALA A 90 31.00 -4.29 16.20
N GLU A 91 30.39 -5.48 16.25
CA GLU A 91 29.04 -5.72 15.74
C GLU A 91 28.00 -5.24 16.74
N THR A 92 27.00 -4.49 16.26
CA THR A 92 25.93 -3.93 17.10
C THR A 92 24.74 -4.88 17.16
N VAL A 93 23.81 -4.67 18.09
CA VAL A 93 22.53 -5.40 18.17
C VAL A 93 21.69 -5.18 16.91
N GLN A 94 21.88 -4.06 16.22
CA GLN A 94 21.26 -3.78 14.93
C GLN A 94 21.84 -4.64 13.78
N GLY A 95 23.01 -5.25 13.96
CA GLY A 95 23.71 -6.11 12.99
C GLY A 95 24.80 -5.39 12.19
N SER A 96 24.79 -4.06 12.14
CA SER A 96 25.87 -3.29 11.51
C SER A 96 27.07 -3.16 12.44
N LYS A 97 28.26 -2.99 11.84
CA LYS A 97 29.48 -2.74 12.61
C LYS A 97 29.66 -1.26 12.93
N ILE A 98 30.17 -0.96 14.12
CA ILE A 98 30.75 0.34 14.48
C ILE A 98 32.26 0.28 14.28
N ALA A 99 32.85 1.35 13.73
CA ALA A 99 34.29 1.49 13.64
C ALA A 99 34.84 2.06 14.95
N ILE A 100 35.90 1.46 15.47
CA ILE A 100 36.57 1.92 16.69
C ILE A 100 37.95 2.45 16.28
N LYS A 101 38.22 3.72 16.58
CA LYS A 101 39.52 4.36 16.33
C LYS A 101 40.09 4.85 17.66
N VAL A 102 41.37 4.58 17.86
CA VAL A 102 42.12 5.06 19.02
C VAL A 102 43.17 6.04 18.52
N GLU A 103 43.04 7.30 18.93
CA GLU A 103 43.98 8.37 18.60
C GLU A 103 44.60 8.89 19.90
N GLY A 104 45.76 8.35 20.26
CA GLY A 104 46.40 8.63 21.55
C GLY A 104 45.55 8.12 22.72
N ASP A 105 45.19 9.00 23.64
CA ASP A 105 44.30 8.69 24.78
C ASP A 105 42.80 8.82 24.44
N MET A 106 42.46 9.11 23.18
CA MET A 106 41.08 9.35 22.75
C MET A 106 40.51 8.15 21.98
N VAL A 107 39.35 7.67 22.43
CA VAL A 107 38.57 6.62 21.74
C VAL A 107 37.42 7.26 20.97
N MET A 108 37.35 6.94 19.68
CA MET A 108 36.32 7.38 18.75
C MET A 108 35.52 6.17 18.25
N ILE A 109 34.19 6.29 18.31
CA ILE A 109 33.23 5.32 17.76
C ILE A 109 32.60 5.96 16.52
N ASN A 110 32.94 5.46 15.33
CA ASN A 110 32.73 6.15 14.06
C ASN A 110 33.33 7.57 14.12
N ASP A 111 32.48 8.59 14.20
CA ASP A 111 32.85 10.01 14.34
C ASP A 111 32.45 10.60 15.71
N ALA A 112 32.02 9.76 16.66
CA ALA A 112 31.62 10.17 18.00
C ALA A 112 32.74 9.91 19.00
N LYS A 113 33.04 10.88 19.86
CA LYS A 113 34.07 10.77 20.88
C LYS A 113 33.50 10.19 22.15
N VAL A 114 34.20 9.23 22.76
CA VAL A 114 33.87 8.76 24.11
C VAL A 114 34.33 9.81 25.12
N VAL A 115 33.38 10.45 25.80
CA VAL A 115 33.64 11.50 26.80
C VAL A 115 33.80 10.94 28.22
N GLN A 116 33.19 9.78 28.48
CA GLN A 116 33.32 9.06 29.74
C GLN A 116 33.16 7.56 29.46
N ALA A 117 34.17 6.77 29.81
CA ALA A 117 34.14 5.32 29.61
C ALA A 117 33.90 4.57 30.92
N ASP A 118 33.60 3.28 30.83
CA ASP A 118 33.59 2.30 31.92
C ASP A 118 32.60 2.60 33.06
N ILE A 119 31.39 3.07 32.74
CA ILE A 119 30.31 3.13 33.73
C ILE A 119 29.73 1.72 33.88
N GLU A 120 30.13 1.03 34.96
CA GLU A 120 29.64 -0.32 35.24
C GLU A 120 28.19 -0.33 35.71
N THR A 121 27.43 -1.30 35.19
CA THR A 121 26.03 -1.56 35.57
C THR A 121 25.86 -3.06 35.84
N SER A 122 24.71 -3.47 36.39
CA SER A 122 24.46 -4.87 36.74
C SER A 122 24.36 -5.80 35.52
N ASN A 123 23.99 -5.27 34.35
CA ASN A 123 23.79 -6.04 33.12
C ASN A 123 24.66 -5.54 31.94
N GLY A 124 25.69 -4.74 32.21
CA GLY A 124 26.54 -4.21 31.15
C GLY A 124 27.45 -3.04 31.52
N VAL A 125 27.88 -2.31 30.51
CA VAL A 125 28.75 -1.13 30.62
C VAL A 125 28.18 0.00 29.75
N ILE A 126 28.22 1.22 30.26
CA ILE A 126 27.86 2.43 29.50
C ILE A 126 29.13 3.21 29.17
N HIS A 127 29.31 3.54 27.89
CA HIS A 127 30.29 4.50 27.40
C HIS A 127 29.55 5.73 26.90
N VAL A 128 29.82 6.88 27.50
CA VAL A 128 29.16 8.14 27.14
C VAL A 128 29.82 8.73 25.92
N ILE A 129 29.03 9.12 24.92
CA ILE A 129 29.50 9.72 23.67
C ILE A 129 28.94 11.15 23.46
N ASP A 130 29.67 11.99 22.74
CA ASP A 130 29.32 13.38 22.46
C ASP A 130 28.45 13.58 21.20
N LYS A 131 28.19 12.51 20.44
CA LYS A 131 27.44 12.55 19.18
C LYS A 131 26.59 11.30 19.01
N VAL A 132 25.38 11.45 18.47
CA VAL A 132 24.52 10.31 18.09
C VAL A 132 25.15 9.60 16.89
N ILE A 133 25.38 8.29 16.99
CA ILE A 133 25.87 7.47 15.88
C ILE A 133 24.69 6.97 15.04
N LEU A 134 24.72 7.25 13.74
CA LEU A 134 23.70 6.80 12.80
C LEU A 134 24.23 5.58 12.03
N PRO A 135 23.42 4.53 11.83
CA PRO A 135 23.79 3.41 10.99
C PRO A 135 24.06 3.88 9.54
N PRO A 136 25.01 3.25 8.82
CA PRO A 136 25.27 3.57 7.42
C PRO A 136 23.98 3.51 6.59
N ALA A 137 23.81 4.40 5.60
CA ALA A 137 22.58 4.48 4.80
C ALA A 137 22.19 3.17 4.08
N ALA A 138 23.14 2.26 3.83
CA ALA A 138 22.91 0.92 3.27
C ALA A 138 22.52 -0.13 4.33
N ALA A 139 22.68 0.20 5.61
CA ALA A 139 22.51 -0.69 6.75
C ALA A 139 21.32 -0.29 7.63
N VAL A 140 20.59 0.77 7.28
CA VAL A 140 19.15 0.89 7.61
C VAL A 140 18.37 -0.13 6.78
N GLN A 141 18.76 -1.40 6.86
CA GLN A 141 17.84 -2.48 6.55
C GLN A 141 16.86 -2.53 7.73
N PRO A 142 15.55 -2.45 7.49
CA PRO A 142 14.58 -2.87 8.48
C PRO A 142 15.04 -4.24 9.01
N ALA A 143 15.04 -4.42 10.33
CA ALA A 143 15.40 -5.69 10.95
C ALA A 143 14.79 -6.83 10.12
N ALA A 144 15.63 -7.77 9.65
CA ALA A 144 15.27 -8.78 8.65
C ALA A 144 13.85 -9.29 8.89
N THR A 145 12.88 -8.73 8.15
CA THR A 145 11.50 -9.17 8.22
C THR A 145 11.52 -10.57 7.66
N THR A 146 11.11 -11.54 8.48
CA THR A 146 10.92 -12.92 8.02
C THR A 146 10.23 -12.86 6.66
N PRO A 147 10.81 -13.47 5.61
CA PRO A 147 10.25 -13.39 4.27
C PRO A 147 8.78 -13.80 4.29
N ILE A 148 7.92 -12.96 3.72
CA ILE A 148 6.48 -13.21 3.70
C ILE A 148 6.18 -14.12 2.51
N LEU A 149 5.59 -15.29 2.79
CA LEU A 149 5.12 -16.20 1.75
C LEU A 149 3.65 -15.93 1.41
N VAL A 150 3.38 -15.62 0.15
CA VAL A 150 2.05 -15.34 -0.38
C VAL A 150 1.79 -16.19 -1.62
N LYS A 151 0.55 -16.66 -1.79
CA LYS A 151 0.13 -17.40 -2.97
C LYS A 151 -0.21 -16.43 -4.12
N ASP A 152 0.35 -16.67 -5.30
CA ASP A 152 -0.02 -15.93 -6.52
C ASP A 152 -1.33 -16.47 -7.13
N ALA A 153 -1.77 -15.84 -8.23
CA ALA A 153 -2.97 -16.20 -8.98
C ALA A 153 -2.96 -17.65 -9.52
N GLN A 154 -1.78 -18.27 -9.61
CA GLN A 154 -1.59 -19.64 -10.09
C GLN A 154 -1.40 -20.64 -8.93
N GLY A 155 -1.38 -20.16 -7.68
CA GLY A 155 -1.17 -20.98 -6.48
C GLY A 155 0.29 -21.23 -6.13
N ASN A 156 1.24 -20.56 -6.79
CA ASN A 156 2.66 -20.65 -6.46
C ASN A 156 2.99 -19.81 -5.23
N ASP A 157 3.94 -20.26 -4.42
CA ASP A 157 4.48 -19.45 -3.31
C ASP A 157 5.44 -18.39 -3.86
N VAL A 158 5.14 -17.13 -3.55
CA VAL A 158 5.99 -15.97 -3.82
C VAL A 158 6.56 -15.50 -2.49
N GLU A 159 7.90 -15.47 -2.41
CA GLU A 159 8.64 -15.02 -1.23
C GLU A 159 8.95 -13.52 -1.35
N ILE A 160 8.37 -12.73 -0.46
CA ILE A 160 8.55 -11.27 -0.42
C ILE A 160 9.53 -10.94 0.69
N LYS A 161 10.71 -10.45 0.28
CA LYS A 161 11.82 -10.08 1.17
C LYS A 161 11.92 -8.58 1.38
N ASP A 162 11.48 -7.79 0.41
CA ASP A 162 11.67 -6.36 0.39
C ASP A 162 10.53 -5.66 -0.39
N ALA A 163 9.72 -4.89 0.34
CA ALA A 163 8.64 -4.06 -0.20
C ALA A 163 8.97 -2.56 -0.15
N SER A 164 10.26 -2.18 -0.10
CA SER A 164 10.69 -0.78 0.01
C SER A 164 10.48 0.03 -1.28
N ARG A 165 10.43 -0.62 -2.45
CA ARG A 165 10.22 0.02 -3.75
C ARG A 165 9.20 -0.76 -4.59
N ILE A 166 7.96 -0.32 -4.54
CA ILE A 166 6.82 -0.98 -5.17
C ILE A 166 6.52 -0.34 -6.52
N VAL A 167 6.44 -1.14 -7.58
CA VAL A 167 5.70 -0.74 -8.79
C VAL A 167 4.35 -1.42 -8.77
N SER A 168 3.29 -0.62 -8.86
CA SER A 168 1.91 -1.09 -8.82
C SER A 168 1.28 -1.08 -10.22
N LEU A 169 0.77 -2.23 -10.66
CA LEU A 169 0.23 -2.42 -12.00
C LEU A 169 -1.27 -2.73 -11.91
N GLY A 170 -2.09 -1.75 -12.28
CA GLY A 170 -3.54 -1.82 -12.24
C GLY A 170 -4.13 -0.88 -11.19
N GLY A 171 -5.18 -0.15 -11.58
CA GLY A 171 -5.92 0.76 -10.69
C GLY A 171 -6.30 0.15 -9.33
N PRO A 172 -7.03 -0.99 -9.29
CA PRO A 172 -7.39 -1.60 -8.00
C PRO A 172 -6.17 -1.98 -7.15
N VAL A 173 -5.07 -2.41 -7.76
CA VAL A 173 -3.84 -2.75 -7.01
C VAL A 173 -3.29 -1.49 -6.36
N THR A 174 -3.18 -0.41 -7.13
CA THR A 174 -2.68 0.88 -6.64
C THR A 174 -3.56 1.41 -5.51
N GLU A 175 -4.88 1.42 -5.70
CA GLU A 175 -5.82 1.85 -4.66
C GLU A 175 -5.64 1.04 -3.37
N ILE A 176 -5.51 -0.29 -3.47
CA ILE A 176 -5.28 -1.16 -2.30
C ILE A 176 -3.98 -0.81 -1.59
N VAL A 177 -2.87 -0.67 -2.32
CA VAL A 177 -1.55 -0.37 -1.74
C VAL A 177 -1.59 0.96 -0.97
N PHE A 178 -2.23 2.00 -1.53
CA PHE A 178 -2.40 3.27 -0.84
C PHE A 178 -3.32 3.14 0.39
N ALA A 179 -4.44 2.42 0.27
CA ALA A 179 -5.39 2.21 1.36
C ALA A 179 -4.78 1.42 2.53
N LEU A 180 -3.82 0.53 2.25
CA LEU A 180 -3.06 -0.21 3.26
C LEU A 180 -1.97 0.62 3.96
N GLY A 181 -1.80 1.89 3.58
CA GLY A 181 -0.76 2.76 4.12
C GLY A 181 0.64 2.45 3.57
N ALA A 182 0.74 1.81 2.40
CA ALA A 182 2.00 1.50 1.73
C ALA A 182 2.26 2.39 0.50
N GLY A 183 1.62 3.57 0.45
CA GLY A 183 1.72 4.51 -0.66
C GLY A 183 3.12 5.13 -0.82
N ASP A 184 3.84 5.34 0.27
CA ASP A 184 5.17 5.97 0.25
C ASP A 184 6.26 5.07 -0.35
N GLN A 185 6.03 3.76 -0.38
CA GLN A 185 6.90 2.81 -1.05
C GLN A 185 6.63 2.71 -2.56
N VAL A 186 5.54 3.31 -3.07
CA VAL A 186 5.21 3.24 -4.50
C VAL A 186 6.11 4.17 -5.30
N VAL A 187 6.90 3.59 -6.20
CA VAL A 187 7.87 4.32 -7.04
C VAL A 187 7.41 4.49 -8.49
N GLY A 188 6.35 3.80 -8.88
CA GLY A 188 5.74 3.92 -10.20
C GLY A 188 4.43 3.16 -10.31
N VAL A 189 3.59 3.60 -11.24
CA VAL A 189 2.28 3.00 -11.48
C VAL A 189 2.00 2.85 -12.97
N ASP A 190 1.05 1.98 -13.33
CA ASP A 190 0.55 1.90 -14.69
C ASP A 190 -0.40 3.08 -15.02
N THR A 191 -0.79 3.22 -16.28
CA THR A 191 -1.67 4.30 -16.74
C THR A 191 -3.15 4.11 -16.36
N SER A 192 -3.57 2.90 -15.96
CA SER A 192 -4.95 2.68 -15.48
C SER A 192 -5.15 3.12 -14.04
N SER A 193 -4.07 3.30 -13.28
CA SER A 193 -4.12 3.80 -11.92
C SER A 193 -4.41 5.29 -11.88
N THR A 194 -5.57 5.66 -11.34
CA THR A 194 -6.05 7.05 -11.25
C THR A 194 -6.43 7.48 -9.83
N TYR A 195 -6.46 6.57 -8.86
CA TYR A 195 -6.78 6.87 -7.46
C TYR A 195 -5.74 6.36 -6.46
N PRO A 196 -5.42 7.09 -5.38
CA PRO A 196 -5.84 8.47 -5.09
C PRO A 196 -5.14 9.50 -6.01
N GLN A 197 -5.93 10.36 -6.65
CA GLN A 197 -5.50 11.18 -7.80
C GLN A 197 -4.24 11.99 -7.53
N GLU A 198 -4.23 12.80 -6.46
CA GLU A 198 -3.10 13.70 -6.14
C GLU A 198 -1.77 12.96 -5.93
N LYS A 199 -1.83 11.73 -5.40
CA LYS A 199 -0.63 10.92 -5.18
C LYS A 199 -0.19 10.24 -6.46
N VAL A 200 -1.15 9.70 -7.21
CA VAL A 200 -0.90 8.87 -8.40
C VAL A 200 -0.47 9.69 -9.61
N GLU A 201 -0.88 10.95 -9.71
CA GLU A 201 -0.42 11.90 -10.75
C GLU A 201 1.06 12.28 -10.58
N ALA A 202 1.57 12.31 -9.36
CA ALA A 202 2.97 12.63 -9.07
C ALA A 202 3.94 11.47 -9.38
N LEU A 203 3.42 10.25 -9.59
CA LEU A 203 4.23 9.05 -9.78
C LEU A 203 4.57 8.80 -11.26
N PRO A 204 5.80 8.30 -11.56
CA PRO A 204 6.17 7.86 -12.89
C PRO A 204 5.20 6.81 -13.46
N LYS A 205 4.85 6.95 -14.75
CA LYS A 205 4.00 6.00 -15.46
C LYS A 205 4.85 4.98 -16.22
N VAL A 206 4.57 3.69 -16.03
CA VAL A 206 5.33 2.58 -16.65
C VAL A 206 4.62 1.93 -17.84
N GLY A 207 3.62 2.61 -18.39
CA GLY A 207 2.78 2.12 -19.49
C GLY A 207 1.46 1.53 -19.02
N TYR A 208 0.70 0.97 -19.96
CA TYR A 208 -0.60 0.35 -19.67
C TYR A 208 -0.41 -1.09 -19.20
N GLN A 209 -1.07 -1.50 -18.12
CA GLN A 209 -0.90 -2.83 -17.49
C GLN A 209 -0.98 -4.02 -18.44
N ARG A 210 -1.76 -3.98 -19.53
CA ARG A 210 -1.88 -5.10 -20.49
C ARG A 210 -0.88 -5.03 -21.66
N ARG A 211 -0.08 -3.97 -21.72
CA ARG A 211 0.91 -3.66 -22.78
C ARG A 211 2.17 -3.05 -22.17
N LEU A 212 2.65 -3.66 -21.09
CA LEU A 212 3.81 -3.18 -20.35
C LEU A 212 5.09 -3.34 -21.17
N ALA A 213 6.01 -2.41 -20.94
CA ALA A 213 7.40 -2.54 -21.32
C ALA A 213 8.23 -2.75 -20.04
N ALA A 214 8.90 -3.90 -19.93
CA ALA A 214 9.66 -4.25 -18.73
C ALA A 214 10.74 -3.20 -18.41
N GLU A 215 11.36 -2.61 -19.43
CA GLU A 215 12.38 -1.56 -19.28
C GLU A 215 11.87 -0.35 -18.47
N GLY A 216 10.63 0.08 -18.72
CA GLY A 216 10.02 1.20 -17.99
C GLY A 216 9.91 0.90 -16.50
N VAL A 217 9.48 -0.32 -16.16
CA VAL A 217 9.39 -0.79 -14.78
C VAL A 217 10.78 -0.92 -14.14
N LEU A 218 11.73 -1.58 -14.81
CA LEU A 218 13.09 -1.83 -14.30
C LEU A 218 13.90 -0.55 -14.10
N SER A 219 13.65 0.49 -14.90
CA SER A 219 14.31 1.80 -14.75
C SER A 219 14.09 2.42 -13.37
N LEU A 220 12.95 2.09 -12.72
CA LEU A 220 12.59 2.57 -11.40
C LEU A 220 13.23 1.75 -10.26
N LYS A 221 13.98 0.70 -10.60
CA LYS A 221 14.66 -0.20 -9.64
C LYS A 221 13.70 -0.70 -8.54
N PRO A 222 12.58 -1.35 -8.91
CA PRO A 222 11.65 -1.89 -7.92
C PRO A 222 12.26 -3.10 -7.20
N THR A 223 11.85 -3.28 -5.96
CA THR A 223 12.11 -4.50 -5.19
C THR A 223 10.90 -5.46 -5.28
N LEU A 224 9.71 -4.90 -5.49
CA LEU A 224 8.46 -5.63 -5.60
C LEU A 224 7.58 -5.03 -6.70
N VAL A 225 6.99 -5.90 -7.53
CA VAL A 225 5.93 -5.56 -8.47
C VAL A 225 4.64 -6.22 -8.02
N LEU A 226 3.60 -5.42 -7.82
CA LEU A 226 2.26 -5.90 -7.49
C LEU A 226 1.35 -5.72 -8.71
N ALA A 227 0.62 -6.77 -9.07
CA ALA A 227 -0.23 -6.78 -10.26
C ALA A 227 -1.43 -7.72 -10.11
N THR A 228 -2.42 -7.58 -10.99
CA THR A 228 -3.42 -8.63 -11.23
C THR A 228 -3.05 -9.49 -12.43
N ASP A 229 -3.78 -10.58 -12.66
CA ASP A 229 -3.61 -11.46 -13.83
C ASP A 229 -4.04 -10.82 -15.17
N GLU A 230 -4.50 -9.57 -15.15
CA GLU A 230 -4.62 -8.75 -16.35
C GLU A 230 -3.27 -8.22 -16.86
N ALA A 231 -2.26 -8.16 -15.99
CA ALA A 231 -0.97 -7.58 -16.32
C ALA A 231 -0.23 -8.41 -17.37
N GLY A 232 0.33 -7.72 -18.36
CA GLY A 232 1.00 -8.33 -19.49
C GLY A 232 1.71 -7.32 -20.39
N PRO A 233 2.31 -7.78 -21.49
CA PRO A 233 2.25 -9.16 -21.98
C PRO A 233 3.09 -10.13 -21.13
N PRO A 234 2.87 -11.46 -21.21
CA PRO A 234 3.57 -12.45 -20.39
C PRO A 234 5.10 -12.37 -20.49
N GLU A 235 5.64 -12.03 -21.66
CA GLU A 235 7.08 -11.88 -21.90
C GLU A 235 7.67 -10.73 -21.09
N ALA A 236 6.93 -9.62 -20.95
CA ALA A 236 7.36 -8.50 -20.12
C ALA A 236 7.38 -8.90 -18.64
N ILE A 237 6.36 -9.63 -18.17
CA ILE A 237 6.33 -10.16 -16.80
C ILE A 237 7.50 -11.11 -16.54
N GLN A 238 7.80 -11.99 -17.50
CA GLN A 238 8.92 -12.92 -17.38
C GLN A 238 10.26 -12.18 -17.31
N GLN A 239 10.45 -11.16 -18.14
CA GLN A 239 11.65 -10.32 -18.10
C GLN A 239 11.84 -9.63 -16.74
N LEU A 240 10.76 -9.19 -16.09
CA LEU A 240 10.83 -8.65 -14.73
C LEU A 240 11.33 -9.70 -13.74
N ARG A 241 10.79 -10.92 -13.79
CA ARG A 241 11.23 -12.02 -12.92
C ARG A 241 12.69 -12.41 -13.17
N ASP A 242 13.09 -12.52 -14.43
CA ASP A 242 14.45 -12.89 -14.83
C ASP A 242 15.50 -11.85 -14.39
N SER A 243 15.08 -10.59 -14.19
CA SER A 243 15.95 -9.53 -13.65
C SER A 243 16.16 -9.61 -12.12
N GLY A 244 15.50 -10.55 -11.44
CA GLY A 244 15.56 -10.73 -10.00
C GLY A 244 14.55 -9.89 -9.20
N VAL A 245 13.62 -9.20 -9.86
CA VAL A 245 12.54 -8.46 -9.20
C VAL A 245 11.45 -9.44 -8.77
N THR A 246 10.99 -9.35 -7.52
CA THR A 246 9.85 -10.13 -7.04
C THR A 246 8.57 -9.61 -7.69
N VAL A 247 7.82 -10.49 -8.35
CA VAL A 247 6.54 -10.15 -9.00
C VAL A 247 5.41 -10.98 -8.39
N LEU A 248 4.50 -10.32 -7.67
CA LEU A 248 3.28 -10.93 -7.17
C LEU A 248 2.11 -10.57 -8.08
N ILE A 249 1.50 -11.60 -8.67
CA ILE A 249 0.29 -11.49 -9.48
C ILE A 249 -0.86 -12.11 -8.72
N VAL A 250 -1.95 -11.38 -8.51
CA VAL A 250 -3.16 -11.86 -7.83
C VAL A 250 -4.30 -11.99 -8.83
N LYS A 251 -5.19 -12.97 -8.62
CA LYS A 251 -6.35 -13.17 -9.49
C LYS A 251 -7.28 -11.95 -9.44
N ASP A 252 -7.66 -11.43 -10.60
CA ASP A 252 -8.73 -10.45 -10.71
C ASP A 252 -10.07 -11.16 -10.91
N GLU A 253 -10.99 -10.93 -9.98
CA GLU A 253 -12.36 -11.42 -10.09
C GLU A 253 -13.32 -10.27 -9.79
N ASP A 254 -14.24 -10.03 -10.72
CA ASP A 254 -15.28 -9.01 -10.66
C ASP A 254 -16.40 -9.39 -9.67
N THR A 255 -16.03 -9.75 -8.45
CA THR A 255 -16.93 -10.17 -7.37
C THR A 255 -16.52 -9.54 -6.05
N VAL A 256 -17.46 -9.49 -5.09
CA VAL A 256 -17.15 -9.05 -3.71
C VAL A 256 -16.08 -9.94 -3.07
N ALA A 257 -16.13 -11.25 -3.31
CA ALA A 257 -15.13 -12.20 -2.81
C ALA A 257 -13.75 -11.91 -3.42
N GLY A 258 -13.69 -11.64 -4.73
CA GLY A 258 -12.48 -11.24 -5.45
C GLY A 258 -11.86 -9.95 -4.90
N ALA A 259 -12.69 -8.93 -4.66
CA ALA A 259 -12.23 -7.67 -4.05
C ALA A 259 -11.59 -7.90 -2.68
N LYS A 260 -12.25 -8.67 -1.80
CA LYS A 260 -11.72 -9.01 -0.47
C LYS A 260 -10.44 -9.85 -0.57
N ALA A 261 -10.41 -10.84 -1.46
CA ALA A 261 -9.24 -11.69 -1.65
C ALA A 261 -8.02 -10.87 -2.10
N LYS A 262 -8.20 -9.93 -3.04
CA LYS A 262 -7.14 -8.99 -3.45
C LYS A 262 -6.63 -8.15 -2.27
N ILE A 263 -7.54 -7.53 -1.52
CA ILE A 263 -7.19 -6.70 -0.33
C ILE A 263 -6.38 -7.51 0.68
N LEU A 264 -6.84 -8.71 1.03
CA LEU A 264 -6.16 -9.57 2.02
C LEU A 264 -4.82 -10.09 1.51
N THR A 265 -4.73 -10.44 0.23
CA THR A 265 -3.50 -10.98 -0.37
C THR A 265 -2.41 -9.92 -0.44
N PHE A 266 -2.75 -8.71 -0.91
CA PHE A 266 -1.80 -7.59 -0.90
C PHE A 266 -1.51 -7.09 0.52
N GLY A 267 -2.50 -7.13 1.41
CA GLY A 267 -2.33 -6.90 2.84
C GLY A 267 -1.24 -7.76 3.44
N LYS A 268 -1.37 -9.07 3.26
CA LYS A 268 -0.37 -10.05 3.69
C LYS A 268 0.99 -9.76 3.05
N ALA A 269 1.02 -9.57 1.73
CA ALA A 269 2.24 -9.31 0.96
C ALA A 269 3.05 -8.11 1.46
N LEU A 270 2.38 -7.13 2.06
CA LEU A 270 2.98 -5.91 2.58
C LEU A 270 3.15 -5.92 4.12
N GLY A 271 2.83 -7.02 4.79
CA GLY A 271 2.84 -7.10 6.26
C GLY A 271 1.79 -6.19 6.92
N LYS A 272 0.66 -5.98 6.24
CA LYS A 272 -0.44 -5.07 6.60
C LYS A 272 -1.74 -5.83 6.86
N ASP A 273 -1.67 -7.03 7.45
CA ASP A 273 -2.84 -7.89 7.69
C ASP A 273 -3.96 -7.18 8.48
N GLU A 274 -3.61 -6.40 9.51
CA GLU A 274 -4.59 -5.65 10.31
C GLU A 274 -5.28 -4.55 9.49
N ALA A 275 -4.53 -3.81 8.68
CA ALA A 275 -5.09 -2.77 7.81
C ALA A 275 -5.98 -3.40 6.72
N ALA A 276 -5.57 -4.53 6.14
CA ALA A 276 -6.36 -5.26 5.16
C ALA A 276 -7.67 -5.79 5.77
N ALA A 277 -7.62 -6.34 6.98
CA ALA A 277 -8.81 -6.77 7.71
C ALA A 277 -9.75 -5.60 8.00
N ALA A 278 -9.21 -4.42 8.35
CA ALA A 278 -10.00 -3.21 8.55
C ALA A 278 -10.69 -2.75 7.26
N LEU A 279 -10.00 -2.75 6.13
CA LEU A 279 -10.58 -2.41 4.81
C LEU A 279 -11.69 -3.39 4.41
N VAL A 280 -11.49 -4.70 4.64
CA VAL A 280 -12.54 -5.70 4.38
C VAL A 280 -13.76 -5.47 5.27
N LYS A 281 -13.55 -5.14 6.55
CA LYS A 281 -14.65 -4.83 7.47
C LYS A 281 -15.42 -3.58 7.04
N GLU A 282 -14.73 -2.55 6.55
CA GLU A 282 -15.37 -1.33 6.02
C GLU A 282 -16.18 -1.65 4.76
N LEU A 283 -15.62 -2.43 3.83
CA LEU A 283 -16.33 -2.92 2.65
C LEU A 283 -17.60 -3.70 3.04
N ASP A 284 -17.52 -4.58 4.04
CA ASP A 284 -18.68 -5.32 4.54
C ASP A 284 -19.75 -4.40 5.13
N ALA A 285 -19.35 -3.41 5.95
CA ALA A 285 -20.29 -2.44 6.51
C ALA A 285 -20.98 -1.60 5.43
N ASP A 286 -20.26 -1.21 4.38
CA ASP A 286 -20.82 -0.50 3.24
C ASP A 286 -21.82 -1.38 2.45
N LEU A 287 -21.52 -2.67 2.27
CA LEU A 287 -22.44 -3.61 1.60
C LEU A 287 -23.67 -3.95 2.45
N GLU A 288 -23.53 -4.06 3.77
CA GLU A 288 -24.68 -4.19 4.68
C GLU A 288 -25.60 -2.96 4.58
N LYS A 289 -25.01 -1.76 4.59
CA LYS A 289 -25.76 -0.51 4.38
C LYS A 289 -26.44 -0.47 3.02
N ALA A 290 -25.78 -0.93 1.96
CA ALA A 290 -26.39 -1.09 0.64
C ALA A 290 -27.61 -2.02 0.70
N GLY A 291 -27.49 -3.17 1.38
CA GLY A 291 -28.60 -4.09 1.60
C GLY A 291 -29.79 -3.45 2.33
N GLU A 292 -29.55 -2.63 3.36
CA GLU A 292 -30.61 -1.87 4.04
C GLU A 292 -31.28 -0.83 3.14
N LEU A 293 -30.51 -0.15 2.26
CA LEU A 293 -31.07 0.77 1.27
C LEU A 293 -31.97 0.03 0.27
N LEU A 294 -31.55 -1.16 -0.18
CA LEU A 294 -32.31 -1.96 -1.15
C LEU A 294 -33.67 -2.42 -0.62
N LYS A 295 -33.86 -2.56 0.69
CA LYS A 295 -35.19 -2.85 1.28
C LYS A 295 -36.20 -1.72 1.04
N ARG A 296 -35.73 -0.50 0.77
CA ARG A 296 -36.57 0.67 0.47
C ARG A 296 -36.87 0.80 -1.04
N VAL A 297 -36.16 0.07 -1.90
CA VAL A 297 -36.37 0.09 -3.35
C VAL A 297 -37.67 -0.63 -3.69
N LYS A 298 -38.56 0.06 -4.40
CA LYS A 298 -39.88 -0.46 -4.78
C LYS A 298 -39.91 -1.11 -6.15
N ILE A 299 -39.09 -0.60 -7.07
CA ILE A 299 -39.05 -1.03 -8.46
C ILE A 299 -37.58 -1.30 -8.80
N LYS A 300 -37.30 -2.49 -9.33
CA LYS A 300 -35.96 -2.81 -9.83
C LYS A 300 -35.82 -2.28 -11.26
N PRO A 301 -34.95 -1.29 -11.52
CA PRO A 301 -34.79 -0.76 -12.87
C PRO A 301 -34.06 -1.77 -13.76
N LYS A 302 -34.45 -1.87 -15.03
CA LYS A 302 -33.67 -2.55 -16.05
C LYS A 302 -32.53 -1.66 -16.51
N VAL A 303 -31.30 -2.09 -16.26
CA VAL A 303 -30.10 -1.31 -16.53
C VAL A 303 -29.32 -1.96 -17.67
N MET A 304 -28.97 -1.17 -18.68
CA MET A 304 -28.04 -1.57 -19.73
C MET A 304 -26.71 -0.85 -19.51
N PHE A 305 -25.64 -1.61 -19.33
CA PHE A 305 -24.30 -1.01 -19.28
C PHE A 305 -23.69 -0.91 -20.68
N ILE A 306 -23.22 0.28 -21.04
CA ILE A 306 -22.54 0.56 -22.30
C ILE A 306 -21.11 1.01 -22.04
N TYR A 307 -20.15 0.25 -22.56
CA TYR A 307 -18.75 0.65 -22.64
C TYR A 307 -18.48 1.32 -23.99
N ALA A 308 -17.82 2.48 -23.98
CA ALA A 308 -17.43 3.17 -25.21
C ALA A 308 -16.08 3.89 -25.05
N ARG A 309 -15.34 4.01 -26.15
CA ARG A 309 -14.09 4.78 -26.30
C ARG A 309 -14.11 5.52 -27.64
N GLY A 310 -15.11 6.38 -27.83
CA GLY A 310 -15.38 7.10 -29.07
C GLY A 310 -16.68 6.67 -29.75
N ALA A 311 -17.22 7.52 -30.62
CA ALA A 311 -18.44 7.24 -31.37
C ALA A 311 -18.32 5.96 -32.21
N GLY A 312 -19.36 5.12 -32.20
CA GLY A 312 -19.42 3.85 -32.95
C GLY A 312 -18.59 2.71 -32.35
N THR A 313 -17.99 2.90 -31.17
CA THR A 313 -17.23 1.85 -30.46
C THR A 313 -18.04 1.17 -29.35
N ALA A 314 -19.32 1.52 -29.22
CA ALA A 314 -20.19 1.07 -28.13
C ALA A 314 -20.28 -0.46 -28.06
N GLN A 315 -20.02 -0.99 -26.86
CA GLN A 315 -20.19 -2.39 -26.49
C GLN A 315 -21.15 -2.47 -25.32
N VAL A 316 -21.95 -3.53 -25.27
CA VAL A 316 -22.93 -3.76 -24.21
C VAL A 316 -22.50 -4.96 -23.37
N ALA A 317 -22.50 -4.78 -22.05
CA ALA A 317 -22.14 -5.84 -21.11
C ALA A 317 -23.30 -6.82 -20.90
N GLY A 318 -23.05 -8.09 -21.18
CA GLY A 318 -23.90 -9.20 -20.79
C GLY A 318 -23.57 -9.73 -19.40
N LEU A 319 -23.94 -10.99 -19.15
CA LEU A 319 -23.65 -11.71 -17.91
C LEU A 319 -22.13 -11.93 -17.72
N LYS A 320 -21.73 -12.26 -16.49
CA LYS A 320 -20.32 -12.50 -16.10
C LYS A 320 -19.36 -11.36 -16.47
N THR A 321 -19.78 -10.13 -16.21
CA THR A 321 -18.96 -8.93 -16.33
C THR A 321 -19.01 -8.15 -15.01
N GLY A 322 -17.99 -7.37 -14.69
CA GLY A 322 -18.07 -6.45 -13.55
C GLY A 322 -19.24 -5.48 -13.60
N ALA A 323 -19.62 -5.02 -14.79
CA ALA A 323 -20.81 -4.20 -14.96
C ALA A 323 -22.10 -4.94 -14.55
N HIS A 324 -22.23 -6.21 -14.93
CA HIS A 324 -23.35 -7.05 -14.49
C HIS A 324 -23.36 -7.22 -12.97
N THR A 325 -22.21 -7.56 -12.36
CA THR A 325 -22.12 -7.68 -10.90
C THR A 325 -22.51 -6.38 -10.20
N MET A 326 -22.04 -5.22 -10.68
CA MET A 326 -22.39 -3.92 -10.09
C MET A 326 -23.88 -3.59 -10.20
N ILE A 327 -24.51 -3.89 -11.34
CA ILE A 327 -25.95 -3.72 -11.52
C ILE A 327 -26.73 -4.56 -10.50
N GLU A 328 -26.35 -5.82 -10.31
CA GLU A 328 -27.01 -6.71 -9.36
C GLU A 328 -26.80 -6.27 -7.90
N LEU A 329 -25.57 -5.91 -7.53
CA LEU A 329 -25.25 -5.38 -6.20
C LEU A 329 -26.03 -4.11 -5.87
N ALA A 330 -26.31 -3.27 -6.87
CA ALA A 330 -27.11 -2.06 -6.73
C ALA A 330 -28.63 -2.30 -6.87
N GLY A 331 -29.08 -3.56 -6.94
CA GLY A 331 -30.50 -3.93 -6.98
C GLY A 331 -31.18 -3.72 -8.33
N GLY A 332 -30.43 -3.42 -9.39
CA GLY A 332 -30.91 -3.38 -10.76
C GLY A 332 -31.00 -4.76 -11.40
N GLU A 333 -31.70 -4.85 -12.52
CA GLU A 333 -31.72 -6.02 -13.41
C GLU A 333 -30.87 -5.71 -14.64
N ASN A 334 -29.90 -6.56 -15.00
CA ASN A 334 -29.18 -6.37 -16.27
C ASN A 334 -30.15 -6.60 -17.43
N ALA A 335 -30.40 -5.57 -18.23
CA ALA A 335 -31.29 -5.62 -19.39
C ALA A 335 -30.80 -6.59 -20.47
N VAL A 336 -29.52 -6.99 -20.43
CA VAL A 336 -28.90 -7.89 -21.39
C VAL A 336 -28.47 -9.20 -20.72
N THR A 337 -29.33 -10.21 -20.82
CA THR A 337 -29.10 -11.56 -20.26
C THR A 337 -28.88 -12.64 -21.32
N GLY A 338 -29.01 -12.31 -22.61
CA GLY A 338 -28.93 -13.26 -23.72
C GLY A 338 -27.51 -13.75 -24.07
N TYR A 339 -26.47 -13.21 -23.42
CA TYR A 339 -25.08 -13.62 -23.62
C TYR A 339 -24.19 -13.23 -22.44
N GLU A 340 -22.99 -13.81 -22.41
CA GLU A 340 -21.91 -13.46 -21.47
C GLU A 340 -20.89 -12.51 -22.14
N ASN A 341 -20.14 -11.76 -21.32
CA ASN A 341 -19.12 -10.80 -21.75
C ASN A 341 -19.67 -9.61 -22.55
N TYR A 342 -18.80 -8.87 -23.22
CA TYR A 342 -19.15 -7.70 -24.03
C TYR A 342 -19.43 -8.10 -25.49
N LYS A 343 -20.43 -7.46 -26.10
CA LYS A 343 -20.67 -7.52 -27.54
C LYS A 343 -20.94 -6.14 -28.12
N PRO A 344 -20.72 -5.92 -29.43
CA PRO A 344 -21.07 -4.67 -30.07
C PRO A 344 -22.54 -4.33 -29.89
N LEU A 345 -22.82 -3.05 -29.61
CA LEU A 345 -24.17 -2.53 -29.57
C LEU A 345 -24.82 -2.63 -30.96
N THR A 346 -26.02 -3.22 -31.03
CA THR A 346 -26.88 -3.17 -32.23
C THR A 346 -28.22 -2.55 -31.87
N ALA A 347 -28.89 -1.96 -32.86
CA ALA A 347 -30.17 -1.30 -32.64
C ALA A 347 -31.24 -2.29 -32.16
N GLU A 348 -31.25 -3.50 -32.73
CA GLU A 348 -32.19 -4.56 -32.40
C GLU A 348 -31.99 -5.03 -30.96
N ALA A 349 -30.74 -5.24 -30.54
CA ALA A 349 -30.42 -5.66 -29.18
C ALA A 349 -30.78 -4.57 -28.16
N ALA A 350 -30.50 -3.29 -28.48
CA ALA A 350 -30.83 -2.17 -27.62
C ALA A 350 -32.35 -2.05 -27.38
N VAL A 351 -33.13 -2.10 -28.47
CA VAL A 351 -34.59 -1.99 -28.42
C VAL A 351 -35.22 -3.20 -27.74
N ALA A 352 -34.74 -4.42 -28.03
CA ALA A 352 -35.27 -5.64 -27.43
C ALA A 352 -34.99 -5.73 -25.92
N ALA A 353 -33.83 -5.24 -25.47
CA ALA A 353 -33.49 -5.18 -24.05
C ALA A 353 -34.34 -4.17 -23.27
N ALA A 354 -34.87 -3.14 -23.95
CA ALA A 354 -35.76 -2.12 -23.40
C ALA A 354 -35.33 -1.59 -22.01
N PRO A 355 -34.11 -1.08 -21.84
CA PRO A 355 -33.62 -0.60 -20.55
C PRO A 355 -34.37 0.64 -20.08
N ASP A 356 -34.58 0.75 -18.77
CA ASP A 356 -35.08 1.94 -18.08
C ASP A 356 -33.95 2.95 -17.81
N VAL A 357 -32.73 2.45 -17.62
CA VAL A 357 -31.52 3.25 -17.36
C VAL A 357 -30.36 2.75 -18.21
N ILE A 358 -29.59 3.68 -18.78
CA ILE A 358 -28.29 3.37 -19.38
C ILE A 358 -27.19 3.75 -18.39
N LEU A 359 -26.36 2.78 -18.01
CA LEU A 359 -25.18 2.99 -17.17
C LEU A 359 -23.92 3.05 -18.04
N MET A 360 -23.07 4.04 -17.82
CA MET A 360 -21.80 4.20 -18.53
C MET A 360 -20.66 4.57 -17.60
N LEU A 361 -19.44 4.46 -18.10
CA LEU A 361 -18.28 5.11 -17.49
C LEU A 361 -18.26 6.58 -17.89
N THR A 362 -17.91 7.48 -16.98
CA THR A 362 -17.90 8.94 -17.22
C THR A 362 -17.07 9.31 -18.45
N ARG A 363 -15.83 8.80 -18.56
CA ARG A 363 -14.99 9.06 -19.74
C ARG A 363 -15.56 8.44 -21.02
N GLY A 364 -16.25 7.31 -20.90
CA GLY A 364 -16.92 6.66 -22.03
C GLY A 364 -18.06 7.53 -22.57
N LEU A 365 -18.93 8.05 -21.70
CA LEU A 365 -20.01 8.96 -22.08
C LEU A 365 -19.48 10.25 -22.71
N GLN A 366 -18.42 10.82 -22.15
CA GLN A 366 -17.76 11.99 -22.75
C GLN A 366 -17.21 11.69 -24.15
N SER A 367 -16.60 10.51 -24.34
CA SER A 367 -15.98 10.13 -25.62
C SER A 367 -16.96 9.99 -26.78
N VAL A 368 -18.24 9.71 -26.50
CA VAL A 368 -19.29 9.64 -27.53
C VAL A 368 -19.97 10.99 -27.78
N GLY A 369 -19.61 12.05 -27.04
CA GLY A 369 -20.21 13.39 -27.15
C GLY A 369 -21.31 13.65 -26.12
N GLY A 370 -21.23 13.01 -24.94
CA GLY A 370 -22.22 13.14 -23.87
C GLY A 370 -23.54 12.45 -24.22
N ILE A 371 -24.61 12.82 -23.51
CA ILE A 371 -25.94 12.22 -23.69
C ILE A 371 -26.43 12.39 -25.14
N GLU A 372 -26.25 13.57 -25.74
CA GLU A 372 -26.68 13.83 -27.12
C GLU A 372 -25.92 13.01 -28.16
N GLY A 373 -24.66 12.69 -27.87
CA GLY A 373 -23.86 11.77 -28.66
C GLY A 373 -24.34 10.32 -28.52
N LEU A 374 -24.54 9.88 -27.27
CA LEU A 374 -25.06 8.54 -26.96
C LEU A 374 -26.42 8.27 -27.60
N LEU A 375 -27.33 9.24 -27.63
CA LEU A 375 -28.65 9.09 -28.26
C LEU A 375 -28.56 8.83 -29.78
N LYS A 376 -27.43 9.12 -30.42
CA LYS A 376 -27.18 8.81 -31.84
C LYS A 376 -26.65 7.41 -32.06
N GLU A 377 -26.24 6.70 -31.01
CA GLU A 377 -25.81 5.31 -31.11
C GLU A 377 -27.00 4.40 -31.48
N PRO A 378 -26.76 3.27 -32.18
CA PRO A 378 -27.81 2.44 -32.75
C PRO A 378 -28.87 1.99 -31.73
N GLY A 379 -30.13 2.35 -31.99
CA GLY A 379 -31.30 1.90 -31.19
C GLY A 379 -31.49 2.62 -29.85
N ILE A 380 -30.52 3.42 -29.39
CA ILE A 380 -30.55 3.99 -28.04
C ILE A 380 -31.72 4.96 -27.87
N ALA A 381 -31.93 5.89 -28.80
CA ALA A 381 -33.03 6.85 -28.73
C ALA A 381 -34.43 6.21 -28.73
N GLN A 382 -34.55 4.96 -29.19
CA GLN A 382 -35.80 4.20 -29.23
C GLN A 382 -36.08 3.44 -27.93
N THR A 383 -35.10 3.28 -27.05
CA THR A 383 -35.27 2.62 -25.74
C THR A 383 -36.02 3.53 -24.74
N PRO A 384 -36.67 2.97 -23.70
CA PRO A 384 -37.25 3.77 -22.62
C PRO A 384 -36.22 4.72 -21.97
N ALA A 385 -35.00 4.24 -21.72
CA ALA A 385 -33.91 5.06 -21.20
C ALA A 385 -33.57 6.23 -22.14
N GLY A 386 -33.43 5.98 -23.45
CA GLY A 386 -33.12 7.02 -24.43
C GLY A 386 -34.22 8.07 -24.56
N GLN A 387 -35.48 7.64 -24.61
CA GLN A 387 -36.64 8.55 -24.68
C GLN A 387 -36.72 9.47 -23.46
N ASN A 388 -36.39 8.95 -22.27
CA ASN A 388 -36.38 9.71 -21.02
C ASN A 388 -35.03 10.40 -20.73
N LYS A 389 -34.04 10.26 -21.62
CA LYS A 389 -32.65 10.67 -21.41
C LYS A 389 -32.08 10.19 -20.05
N ARG A 390 -32.47 8.99 -19.63
CA ARG A 390 -32.12 8.40 -18.35
C ARG A 390 -30.77 7.70 -18.44
N VAL A 391 -29.71 8.50 -18.35
CA VAL A 391 -28.31 8.06 -18.37
C VAL A 391 -27.69 8.31 -17.00
N VAL A 392 -27.01 7.31 -16.47
CA VAL A 392 -26.19 7.38 -15.26
C VAL A 392 -24.76 7.08 -15.66
N ASP A 393 -23.82 7.85 -15.15
CA ASP A 393 -22.40 7.57 -15.30
C ASP A 393 -21.66 7.62 -13.97
N MET A 394 -20.57 6.86 -13.90
CA MET A 394 -19.65 6.82 -12.77
C MET A 394 -18.21 6.72 -13.27
N ASP A 395 -17.26 7.15 -12.46
CA ASP A 395 -15.84 7.03 -12.78
C ASP A 395 -15.45 5.57 -13.10
N ASP A 396 -14.57 5.39 -14.09
CA ASP A 396 -14.23 4.07 -14.62
C ASP A 396 -13.66 3.14 -13.54
N GLU A 397 -12.70 3.64 -12.76
CA GLU A 397 -12.01 2.86 -11.73
C GLU A 397 -12.94 2.67 -10.53
N TYR A 398 -13.65 3.72 -10.11
CA TYR A 398 -14.58 3.62 -9.00
C TYR A 398 -15.70 2.58 -9.22
N LEU A 399 -16.25 2.51 -10.43
CA LEU A 399 -17.34 1.59 -10.75
C LEU A 399 -16.85 0.15 -10.96
N LEU A 400 -15.72 -0.06 -11.65
CA LEU A 400 -15.34 -1.38 -12.18
C LEU A 400 -14.02 -1.94 -11.66
N ALA A 401 -13.32 -1.29 -10.73
CA ALA A 401 -12.04 -1.82 -10.22
C ALA A 401 -12.19 -2.96 -9.21
N PHE A 402 -13.34 -3.11 -8.56
CA PHE A 402 -13.55 -4.09 -7.47
C PHE A 402 -12.43 -4.01 -6.41
N GLY A 403 -12.18 -2.78 -5.93
CA GLY A 403 -11.19 -2.46 -4.90
C GLY A 403 -11.82 -2.11 -3.54
N PRO A 404 -11.07 -1.44 -2.64
CA PRO A 404 -11.53 -1.04 -1.30
C PRO A 404 -12.81 -0.21 -1.31
N ARG A 405 -13.01 0.62 -2.34
CA ARG A 405 -14.20 1.46 -2.49
C ARG A 405 -15.43 0.78 -3.07
N LEU A 406 -15.40 -0.53 -3.35
CA LEU A 406 -16.51 -1.26 -3.97
C LEU A 406 -17.87 -1.02 -3.26
N GLY A 407 -17.91 -1.11 -1.93
CA GLY A 407 -19.15 -0.92 -1.17
C GLY A 407 -19.73 0.49 -1.31
N LYS A 408 -18.87 1.51 -1.32
CA LYS A 408 -19.28 2.91 -1.56
C LYS A 408 -19.81 3.11 -2.97
N ALA A 409 -19.14 2.52 -3.97
CA ALA A 409 -19.59 2.56 -5.36
C ALA A 409 -20.97 1.90 -5.53
N VAL A 410 -21.22 0.79 -4.83
CA VAL A 410 -22.55 0.14 -4.79
C VAL A 410 -23.60 1.08 -4.18
N ILE A 411 -23.33 1.70 -3.02
CA ILE A 411 -24.25 2.64 -2.38
C ILE A 411 -24.58 3.82 -3.31
N ASP A 412 -23.57 4.41 -3.93
CA ASP A 412 -23.76 5.54 -4.84
C ASP A 412 -24.56 5.13 -6.07
N LEU A 413 -24.28 3.95 -6.64
CA LEU A 413 -25.05 3.41 -7.75
C LEU A 413 -26.51 3.15 -7.35
N ILE A 414 -26.80 2.64 -6.15
CA ILE A 414 -28.17 2.49 -5.64
C ILE A 414 -28.91 3.83 -5.68
N TYR A 415 -28.29 4.90 -5.20
CA TYR A 415 -28.89 6.23 -5.21
C TYR A 415 -29.05 6.81 -6.63
N LEU A 416 -28.13 6.50 -7.54
CA LEU A 416 -28.23 6.94 -8.94
C LEU A 416 -29.33 6.18 -9.69
N LEU A 417 -29.50 4.90 -9.41
CA LEU A 417 -30.56 4.07 -9.99
C LEU A 417 -31.93 4.37 -9.38
N ASN A 418 -31.97 4.76 -8.09
CA ASN A 418 -33.20 5.01 -7.31
C ASN A 418 -33.16 6.40 -6.63
N PRO A 419 -33.30 7.51 -7.37
CA PRO A 419 -33.20 8.87 -6.82
C PRO A 419 -34.20 9.18 -5.71
N GLU A 420 -35.34 8.50 -5.69
CA GLU A 420 -36.38 8.62 -4.66
C GLU A 420 -35.91 8.22 -3.27
N LEU A 421 -34.81 7.46 -3.14
CA LEU A 421 -34.23 7.10 -1.84
C LEU A 421 -33.53 8.27 -1.12
N LYS A 422 -33.20 9.34 -1.86
CA LYS A 422 -32.60 10.58 -1.31
C LYS A 422 -33.65 11.49 -0.64
N GLN A 423 -34.94 11.20 -0.83
CA GLN A 423 -36.07 11.87 -0.17
C GLN A 423 -36.45 11.09 1.08
#